data_AF-A0A6G8DF84-F1
#
_entry.id   AF-A0A6G8DF84-F1
#
_cell.length_a   1.000
_cell.length_b   1.000
_cell.length_c   1.000
_cell.angle_alpha   90.00
_cell.angle_beta   90.00
_cell.angle_gamma   90.00
#
_symmetry.space_group_name_H-M   'P 1'
#
loop_
_entity.id
_entity.type
_entity.pdbx_description
1 polymer ?
#
loop_
_entity_poly.entity_id
_entity_poly.type
_entity_poly.pdbx_seq_one_letter_code
_entity_poly.pdbx_strand_id
1 'polypeptide(L)'
;MSRTGPLDLLIDQSRKARDSAGRALAEERQSHEQAAGQLATLQRYRNEYCDRLQQAMAQGIAGATLNDYNLFIGSLDKAIDRARGLLAQQQERMDSSSEHWRQRQRQLTSYSALESRRAHQEQQLEQRRERRMADEMTQNLLARRPRQDDNNPQ
;
A
#
# COMPACT_ATOMS: atom_id res chain seq x y z
N MET A 1 29.54 -4.27 15.84
CA MET A 1 28.41 -3.41 15.46
C MET A 1 28.49 -3.15 13.97
N SER A 2 27.60 -3.77 13.20
CA SER A 2 27.62 -3.67 11.74
C SER A 2 27.46 -2.22 11.32
N ARG A 3 28.38 -1.71 10.49
CA ARG A 3 28.22 -0.39 9.86
C ARG A 3 26.99 -0.46 8.97
N THR A 4 25.87 0.11 9.41
CA THR A 4 24.67 0.32 8.58
C THR A 4 25.12 0.97 7.28
N GLY A 5 25.01 0.24 6.18
CA GLY A 5 25.44 0.72 4.89
C GLY A 5 24.53 1.85 4.41
N PRO A 6 25.00 2.71 3.48
CA PRO A 6 24.13 3.71 2.85
C PRO A 6 22.85 3.10 2.23
N LEU A 7 22.91 1.86 1.75
CA LEU A 7 21.76 1.14 1.20
C LEU A 7 20.73 0.77 2.28
N ASP A 8 21.17 0.31 3.45
CA ASP A 8 20.28 -0.05 4.56
C ASP A 8 19.51 1.18 5.05
N LEU A 9 20.17 2.33 5.10
CA LEU A 9 19.55 3.62 5.43
C LEU A 9 18.49 4.01 4.39
N LEU A 10 18.78 3.85 3.09
CA LEU A 10 17.83 4.13 2.02
C LEU A 10 16.61 3.20 2.07
N ILE A 11 16.81 1.94 2.44
CA ILE A 11 15.71 0.98 2.65
C ILE A 11 14.84 1.40 3.82
N ASP A 12 15.44 1.73 4.97
CA ASP A 12 14.68 2.18 6.15
C ASP A 12 13.88 3.46 5.85
N GLN A 13 14.50 4.45 5.20
CA GLN A 13 13.81 5.66 4.77
C GLN A 13 12.66 5.36 3.79
N SER A 14 12.87 4.46 2.84
CA SER A 14 11.84 4.06 1.87
C SER A 14 10.68 3.30 2.52
N ARG A 15 10.96 2.47 3.52
CA ARG A 15 9.93 1.81 4.35
C ARG A 15 9.09 2.84 5.08
N LYS A 16 9.73 3.77 5.80
CA LYS A 16 9.04 4.86 6.51
C LYS A 16 8.17 5.71 5.57
N ALA A 17 8.70 6.05 4.38
CA ALA A 17 7.96 6.80 3.37
C ALA A 17 6.74 6.02 2.84
N ARG A 18 6.90 4.71 2.56
CA ARG A 18 5.79 3.84 2.14
C ARG A 18 4.72 3.73 3.23
N ASP A 19 5.13 3.57 4.48
CA ASP A 19 4.19 3.43 5.61
C ASP A 19 3.44 4.74 5.86
N SER A 20 4.12 5.88 5.74
CA SER A 20 3.46 7.18 5.81
C SER A 20 2.45 7.38 4.69
N ALA A 21 2.80 7.04 3.45
CA ALA A 21 1.86 7.07 2.33
C ALA A 21 0.68 6.11 2.54
N GLY A 22 0.92 4.97 3.19
CA GLY A 22 -0.13 3.99 3.50
C GLY A 22 -1.13 4.51 4.52
N ARG A 23 -0.67 5.22 5.55
CA ARG A 23 -1.54 5.89 6.53
C ARG A 23 -2.39 6.98 5.86
N ALA A 24 -1.78 7.83 5.05
CA ALA A 24 -2.51 8.86 4.30
C ALA A 24 -3.58 8.24 3.39
N LEU A 25 -3.27 7.15 2.68
CA LEU A 25 -4.26 6.44 1.86
C LEU A 25 -5.42 5.87 2.68
N ALA A 26 -5.17 5.38 3.89
CA ALA A 26 -6.23 4.91 4.78
C ALA A 26 -7.14 6.05 5.24
N GLU A 27 -6.58 7.22 5.56
CA GLU A 27 -7.33 8.42 5.94
C GLU A 27 -8.21 8.94 4.78
N GLU A 28 -7.68 8.97 3.55
CA GLU A 28 -8.45 9.36 2.36
C GLU A 28 -9.59 8.36 2.07
N ARG A 29 -9.34 7.06 2.23
CA ARG A 29 -10.39 6.02 2.10
C ARG A 29 -11.50 6.21 3.11
N GLN A 30 -11.16 6.45 4.38
CA GLN A 30 -12.16 6.69 5.42
C GLN A 30 -12.98 7.95 5.11
N SER A 31 -12.34 9.02 4.64
CA SER A 31 -13.00 10.26 4.24
C SER A 31 -13.96 10.05 3.05
N HIS A 32 -13.54 9.25 2.07
CA HIS A 32 -14.38 8.85 0.94
C HIS A 32 -15.61 8.04 1.39
N GLU A 33 -15.43 7.03 2.25
CA GLU A 33 -16.52 6.23 2.79
C GLU A 33 -17.54 7.06 3.58
N GLN A 34 -17.06 8.04 4.38
CA GLN A 34 -17.92 8.97 5.10
C GLN A 34 -18.74 9.84 4.14
N ALA A 35 -18.13 10.40 3.10
CA ALA A 35 -18.82 11.18 2.08
C ALA A 35 -19.87 10.35 1.33
N ALA A 36 -19.54 9.10 0.99
CA ALA A 36 -20.47 8.17 0.35
C ALA A 36 -21.67 7.85 1.26
N GLY A 37 -21.42 7.59 2.55
CA GLY A 37 -22.46 7.34 3.54
C GLY A 37 -23.40 8.55 3.76
N GLN A 38 -22.85 9.76 3.77
CA GLN A 38 -23.64 11.00 3.84
C GLN A 38 -24.52 11.16 2.61
N LEU A 39 -23.98 10.94 1.40
CA LEU A 39 -24.74 11.00 0.16
C LEU A 39 -25.90 9.99 0.16
N ALA A 40 -25.62 8.74 0.52
CA ALA A 40 -26.64 7.69 0.59
C ALA A 40 -27.76 8.04 1.58
N THR A 41 -27.39 8.61 2.73
CA THR A 41 -28.35 9.06 3.75
C THR A 41 -29.27 10.17 3.23
N LEU A 42 -28.69 11.19 2.56
CA LEU A 42 -29.47 12.27 1.97
C LEU A 42 -30.42 11.78 0.87
N GLN A 43 -29.96 10.86 0.01
CA GLN A 43 -30.78 10.26 -1.03
C GLN A 43 -31.95 9.46 -0.44
N ARG A 44 -31.70 8.67 0.61
CA ARG A 44 -32.75 7.94 1.31
C ARG A 44 -33.79 8.90 1.90
N TYR A 45 -33.35 9.93 2.61
CA TYR A 45 -34.27 10.91 3.19
C TYR A 45 -35.09 11.64 2.14
N ARG A 46 -34.49 12.00 1.01
CA ARG A 46 -35.21 12.60 -0.11
C ARG A 46 -36.33 11.70 -0.61
N ASN A 47 -36.03 10.42 -0.83
CA ASN A 47 -37.03 9.46 -1.33
C ASN A 47 -38.17 9.28 -0.32
N GLU A 48 -37.84 9.09 0.96
CA GLU A 48 -38.85 8.99 2.03
C GLU A 48 -39.75 10.24 2.07
N TYR A 49 -39.19 11.43 1.84
CA TYR A 49 -39.94 12.68 1.83
C TYR A 49 -40.86 12.80 0.60
N CYS A 50 -40.37 12.38 -0.57
CA CYS A 50 -41.19 12.31 -1.79
C CYS A 50 -42.36 11.34 -1.62
N ASP A 51 -42.14 10.18 -1.02
CA ASP A 51 -43.20 9.19 -0.76
C ASP A 51 -44.28 9.74 0.18
N ARG A 52 -43.87 10.44 1.25
CA ARG A 52 -44.80 11.11 2.17
C ARG A 52 -45.61 12.20 1.47
N LEU A 53 -44.97 12.99 0.60
CA LEU A 53 -45.67 14.00 -0.20
C LEU A 53 -46.70 13.34 -1.11
N GLN A 54 -46.36 12.24 -1.78
CA GLN A 54 -47.29 11.51 -2.64
C GLN A 54 -48.51 10.99 -1.87
N GLN A 55 -48.30 10.44 -0.67
CA GLN A 55 -49.40 10.01 0.20
C GLN A 55 -50.28 11.18 0.66
N ALA A 56 -49.67 12.30 1.05
CA ALA A 56 -50.40 13.50 1.48
C ALA A 56 -51.22 14.11 0.32
N MET A 57 -50.67 14.12 -0.90
CA MET A 57 -51.40 14.55 -2.09
C MET A 57 -52.62 13.66 -2.36
N ALA A 58 -52.47 12.34 -2.22
CA ALA A 58 -53.58 11.40 -2.41
C ALA A 58 -54.71 11.58 -1.38
N GLN A 59 -54.41 12.09 -0.19
CA GLN A 59 -55.38 12.36 0.88
C GLN A 59 -55.98 13.78 0.81
N GLY A 60 -55.48 14.62 -0.10
CA GLY A 60 -55.79 16.05 -0.13
C GLY A 60 -54.91 16.85 0.85
N ILE A 61 -54.08 17.74 0.31
CA ILE A 61 -53.11 18.54 1.06
C ILE A 61 -53.39 20.03 0.87
N ALA A 62 -53.20 20.82 1.93
CA ALA A 62 -53.28 22.28 1.84
C ALA A 62 -52.11 22.85 1.00
N GLY A 63 -52.37 23.89 0.21
CA GLY A 63 -51.36 24.51 -0.65
C GLY A 63 -50.11 25.00 0.11
N ALA A 64 -50.28 25.51 1.34
CA ALA A 64 -49.16 25.91 2.20
C ALA A 64 -48.25 24.73 2.53
N THR A 65 -48.82 23.59 2.93
CA THR A 65 -48.06 22.38 3.26
C THR A 65 -47.35 21.82 2.03
N LEU A 66 -48.00 21.83 0.85
CA LEU A 66 -47.36 21.45 -0.42
C LEU A 66 -46.13 22.32 -0.72
N ASN A 67 -46.23 23.63 -0.49
CA ASN A 67 -45.10 24.55 -0.65
C ASN A 67 -43.94 24.21 0.30
N ASP A 68 -44.22 23.94 1.57
CA ASP A 68 -43.19 23.56 2.55
C ASP A 68 -42.45 22.28 2.15
N TYR A 69 -43.17 21.27 1.66
CA TYR A 69 -42.57 20.06 1.10
C TYR A 69 -41.62 20.36 -0.06
N ASN A 70 -42.05 21.17 -1.02
CA ASN A 70 -41.24 21.51 -2.19
C ASN A 70 -39.97 22.28 -1.81
N LEU A 71 -40.06 23.22 -0.86
CA LEU A 71 -38.90 23.95 -0.35
C LEU A 71 -37.90 23.01 0.32
N PHE A 72 -38.38 22.07 1.15
CA PHE A 72 -37.51 21.13 1.83
C PHE A 72 -36.85 20.15 0.86
N ILE A 73 -37.60 19.58 -0.09
CA ILE A 73 -37.04 18.71 -1.15
C ILE A 73 -35.98 19.47 -1.96
N GLY A 74 -36.25 20.72 -2.33
CA GLY A 74 -35.26 21.56 -3.01
C GLY A 74 -34.00 21.83 -2.18
N SER A 75 -34.12 21.88 -0.84
CA SER A 75 -32.97 21.99 0.06
C SER A 75 -32.16 20.69 0.13
N LEU A 76 -32.83 19.53 0.13
CA LEU A 76 -32.20 18.21 0.06
C LEU A 76 -31.47 18.02 -1.27
N ASP A 77 -32.06 18.42 -2.38
CA ASP A 77 -31.43 18.35 -3.71
C ASP A 77 -30.11 19.14 -3.74
N LYS A 78 -30.12 20.37 -3.23
CA LYS A 78 -28.89 21.19 -3.10
C LYS A 78 -27.85 20.52 -2.18
N ALA A 79 -28.28 19.87 -1.11
CA ALA A 79 -27.37 19.16 -0.21
C ALA A 79 -26.77 17.91 -0.86
N ILE A 80 -27.57 17.15 -1.62
CA ILE A 80 -27.15 15.98 -2.39
C ILE A 80 -26.11 16.39 -3.44
N ASP A 81 -26.31 17.48 -4.15
CA ASP A 81 -25.35 17.94 -5.16
C ASP A 81 -24.02 18.36 -4.53
N ARG A 82 -24.04 19.00 -3.36
CA ARG A 82 -22.81 19.26 -2.59
C ARG A 82 -22.12 17.98 -2.14
N ALA A 83 -22.88 17.00 -1.65
CA ALA A 83 -22.34 15.72 -1.21
C ALA A 83 -21.73 14.91 -2.38
N ARG A 84 -22.35 14.97 -3.57
CA ARG A 84 -21.77 14.39 -4.81
C ARG A 84 -20.45 15.06 -5.18
N GLY A 85 -20.40 16.40 -5.13
CA GLY A 85 -19.17 17.15 -5.39
C GLY A 85 -18.06 16.79 -4.41
N LEU A 86 -18.38 16.69 -3.12
CA LEU A 86 -17.42 16.26 -2.10
C LEU A 86 -16.94 14.83 -2.36
N LEU A 87 -17.84 13.90 -2.67
CA LEU A 87 -17.48 12.50 -2.95
C LEU A 87 -16.53 12.40 -4.15
N ALA A 88 -16.78 13.16 -5.22
CA ALA A 88 -15.89 13.20 -6.38
C ALA A 88 -14.49 13.73 -6.00
N GLN A 89 -14.41 14.80 -5.21
CA GLN A 89 -13.13 15.32 -4.72
C GLN A 89 -12.38 14.29 -3.85
N GLN A 90 -13.09 13.56 -2.98
CA GLN A 90 -12.47 12.51 -2.16
C GLN A 90 -12.00 11.32 -3.00
N GLN A 91 -12.71 10.98 -4.07
CA GLN A 91 -12.30 9.96 -5.02
C GLN A 91 -10.97 10.35 -5.70
N GLU A 92 -10.85 11.59 -6.18
CA GLU A 92 -9.60 12.09 -6.78
C GLU A 92 -8.41 12.05 -5.79
N ARG A 93 -8.64 12.45 -4.53
CA ARG A 93 -7.63 12.39 -3.47
C ARG A 93 -7.20 10.96 -3.15
N MET A 94 -8.17 10.05 -3.04
CA MET A 94 -7.90 8.63 -2.83
C MET A 94 -7.06 8.05 -3.99
N ASP A 95 -7.38 8.38 -5.24
CA ASP A 95 -6.65 7.90 -6.41
C ASP A 95 -5.21 8.44 -6.45
N SER A 96 -5.02 9.73 -6.16
CA SER A 96 -3.71 10.35 -6.02
C SER A 96 -2.88 9.71 -4.90
N SER A 97 -3.46 9.53 -3.72
CA SER A 97 -2.79 8.89 -2.57
C SER A 97 -2.43 7.42 -2.86
N SER A 98 -3.30 6.73 -3.59
CA SER A 98 -3.07 5.35 -4.05
C SER A 98 -1.90 5.25 -5.01
N GLU A 99 -1.78 6.18 -5.97
CA GLU A 99 -0.62 6.25 -6.86
C GLU A 99 0.67 6.61 -6.10
N HIS A 100 0.59 7.56 -5.17
CA HIS A 100 1.73 7.93 -4.33
C HIS A 100 2.26 6.72 -3.55
N TRP A 101 1.37 5.98 -2.89
CA TRP A 101 1.73 4.77 -2.17
C TRP A 101 2.36 3.72 -3.09
N ARG A 102 1.80 3.48 -4.29
CA ARG A 102 2.38 2.57 -5.28
C ARG A 102 3.78 2.99 -5.71
N GLN A 103 4.04 4.28 -5.87
CA GLN A 103 5.36 4.79 -6.19
C GLN A 103 6.37 4.53 -5.07
N ARG A 104 6.00 4.79 -3.81
CA ARG A 104 6.86 4.50 -2.64
C ARG A 104 7.13 3.01 -2.50
N GLN A 105 6.13 2.17 -2.73
CA GLN A 105 6.29 0.72 -2.71
C GLN A 105 7.25 0.23 -3.80
N ARG A 106 7.15 0.75 -5.04
CA ARG A 106 8.09 0.44 -6.13
C ARG A 106 9.53 0.84 -5.79
N GLN A 107 9.71 2.01 -5.19
CA GLN A 107 11.03 2.49 -4.75
C GLN A 107 11.64 1.55 -3.69
N LEU A 108 10.85 1.17 -2.67
CA LEU A 108 11.28 0.22 -1.65
C LEU A 108 11.67 -1.14 -2.26
N THR A 109 10.83 -1.70 -3.14
CA THR A 109 11.12 -2.96 -3.83
C THR A 109 12.42 -2.90 -4.62
N SER A 110 12.70 -1.77 -5.27
CA SER A 110 13.95 -1.57 -6.03
C SER A 110 15.19 -1.63 -5.12
N TYR A 111 15.15 -0.97 -3.96
CA TYR A 111 16.27 -1.02 -3.01
C TYR A 111 16.43 -2.39 -2.36
N SER A 112 15.35 -3.07 -1.99
CA SER A 112 15.41 -4.43 -1.46
C SER A 112 15.97 -5.43 -2.47
N ALA A 113 15.69 -5.26 -3.77
CA ALA A 113 16.30 -6.08 -4.82
C ALA A 113 17.83 -5.87 -4.91
N LEU A 114 18.30 -4.64 -4.73
CA LEU A 114 19.74 -4.33 -4.70
C LEU A 114 20.42 -4.95 -3.48
N GLU A 115 19.80 -4.87 -2.31
CA GLU A 115 20.28 -5.50 -1.06
C GLU A 115 20.39 -7.02 -1.23
N SER A 116 19.35 -7.66 -1.75
CA SER A 116 19.35 -9.10 -2.03
C SER A 116 20.47 -9.50 -3.00
N ARG A 117 20.68 -8.74 -4.07
CA ARG A 117 21.77 -8.98 -5.02
C ARG A 117 23.14 -8.86 -4.35
N ARG A 118 23.33 -7.84 -3.51
CA ARG A 118 24.59 -7.63 -2.77
C ARG A 118 24.87 -8.80 -1.82
N ALA A 119 23.88 -9.20 -1.04
CA ALA A 119 24.01 -10.34 -0.13
C ALA A 119 24.37 -11.63 -0.88
N HIS A 120 23.77 -11.86 -2.05
CA HIS A 120 24.09 -13.02 -2.88
C HIS A 120 25.53 -12.98 -3.43
N GLN A 121 26.01 -11.80 -3.85
CA GLN A 121 27.39 -11.64 -4.30
C GLN A 121 28.40 -11.88 -3.17
N GLU A 122 28.14 -11.33 -1.98
CA GLU A 122 28.98 -11.53 -0.80
C GLU A 122 29.04 -13.03 -0.41
N GLN A 123 27.89 -13.72 -0.43
CA GLN A 123 27.81 -15.15 -0.20
C GLN A 123 28.62 -15.97 -1.23
N GLN A 124 28.55 -15.62 -2.52
CA GLN A 124 29.34 -16.31 -3.55
C GLN A 124 30.85 -16.08 -3.37
N LEU A 125 31.27 -14.88 -2.97
CA LEU A 125 32.68 -14.58 -2.70
C LEU A 125 33.20 -15.38 -1.50
N GLU A 126 32.40 -15.49 -0.44
CA GLU A 126 32.78 -16.26 0.75
C GLU A 126 32.88 -17.75 0.43
N GLN A 127 31.89 -18.32 -0.28
CA GLN A 127 31.96 -19.72 -0.75
C GLN A 127 33.20 -19.99 -1.61
N ARG A 128 33.62 -19.04 -2.44
CA ARG A 128 34.85 -19.18 -3.24
C ARG A 128 36.11 -19.17 -2.37
N ARG A 129 36.15 -18.35 -1.31
CA ARG A 129 37.27 -18.31 -0.36
C ARG A 129 37.35 -19.61 0.45
N GLU A 130 36.22 -20.08 0.98
CA GLU A 130 36.13 -21.33 1.73
C GLU A 130 36.60 -22.53 0.89
N ARG A 131 36.15 -22.63 -0.37
CA ARG A 131 36.60 -23.69 -1.29
C ARG A 131 38.11 -23.64 -1.53
N ARG A 132 38.69 -22.46 -1.77
CA ARG A 132 40.14 -22.32 -1.95
C ARG A 132 40.93 -22.76 -0.71
N MET A 133 40.49 -22.33 0.48
CA MET A 133 41.15 -22.73 1.74
C MET A 133 41.05 -24.25 1.97
N ALA A 134 39.91 -24.86 1.65
CA ALA A 134 39.75 -26.31 1.73
C ALA A 134 40.69 -27.05 0.76
N ASP A 135 40.75 -26.60 -0.51
CA ASP A 135 41.63 -27.18 -1.52
C ASP A 135 43.12 -27.08 -1.13
N GLU A 136 43.55 -25.92 -0.60
CA GLU A 136 44.91 -25.71 -0.09
C GLU A 136 45.23 -26.66 1.08
N MET A 137 44.29 -26.87 1.99
CA MET A 137 44.46 -27.78 3.12
C MET A 137 44.55 -29.24 2.66
N THR A 138 43.73 -29.65 1.69
CA THR A 138 43.80 -30.99 1.08
C THR A 138 45.13 -31.19 0.35
N GLN A 139 45.58 -30.23 -0.45
CA GLN A 139 46.88 -30.29 -1.13
C GLN A 139 48.04 -30.39 -0.15
N ASN A 140 48.03 -29.58 0.92
CA ASN A 140 49.05 -29.64 1.97
C ASN A 140 49.06 -30.99 2.71
N LEU A 141 47.89 -31.58 2.98
CA LEU A 141 47.80 -32.90 3.58
C LEU A 141 48.34 -34.00 2.65
N LEU A 142 48.01 -33.94 1.37
CA LEU A 142 48.51 -34.87 0.35
C LEU A 142 50.02 -34.73 0.16
N ALA A 143 50.57 -33.51 0.16
CA ALA A 143 52.00 -33.27 0.05
C ALA A 143 52.79 -33.76 1.28
N ARG A 144 52.15 -33.87 2.45
CA ARG A 144 52.74 -34.41 3.68
C ARG A 144 52.63 -35.94 3.79
N ARG A 145 51.88 -36.62 2.92
CA ARG A 145 51.94 -38.08 2.86
C ARG A 145 53.31 -38.48 2.28
N PRO A 146 54.12 -39.28 2.99
CA PRO A 146 55.33 -39.83 2.41
C PRO A 146 54.93 -40.64 1.18
N ARG A 147 55.72 -40.53 0.10
CA ARG A 147 55.65 -41.51 -0.99
C ARG A 147 55.88 -42.86 -0.32
N GLN A 148 54.87 -43.71 -0.27
CA GLN A 148 55.12 -45.12 -0.01
C GLN A 148 55.99 -45.57 -1.17
N ASP A 149 57.27 -45.75 -0.88
CA ASP A 149 58.19 -46.44 -1.77
C ASP A 149 57.59 -47.83 -2.02
N ASP A 150 57.06 -48.04 -3.22
CA ASP A 150 56.85 -49.37 -3.79
C ASP A 150 58.24 -50.00 -4.00
N ASN A 151 58.87 -50.43 -2.91
CA ASN A 151 60.05 -51.26 -2.94
C ASN A 151 59.62 -52.67 -2.56
N ASN A 152 59.11 -53.40 -3.57
CA ASN A 152 58.95 -54.84 -3.50
C ASN A 152 59.99 -55.50 -4.43
N PRO A 153 61.16 -55.92 -3.93
CA PRO A 153 62.00 -56.86 -4.66
C PRO A 153 61.63 -58.30 -4.27
N GLN A 154 61.19 -59.04 -5.30
CA GLN A 154 61.09 -60.51 -5.44
C GLN A 154 60.42 -61.34 -4.33
#